data_AF-A0A4Q3W5G0-F1
#
_entry.id   AF-A0A4Q3W5G0-F1
#
_cell.length_a   1.000
_cell.length_b   1.000
_cell.length_c   1.000
_cell.angle_alpha   90.00
_cell.angle_beta   90.00
_cell.angle_gamma   90.00
#
_symmetry.space_group_name_H-M   'P 1'
#
loop_
_entity.id
_entity.type
_entity.pdbx_description
1 polymer ?
#
loop_
_entity_poly.entity_id
_entity_poly.type
_entity_poly.pdbx_seq_one_letter_code
_entity_poly.pdbx_strand_id
1 'polypeptide(L)'
;MKKIFLVLCSAFLTAGNTFANDVLVTNVSLINQTTAGPLNTHYTSVQFNINWKNSWRTSTNESNYDGCWIFVKYRKQSTSVWLHATLNTTGQTAPAGSILQPSADGKGAFIYRSANGIGDVNYTNAALRWNYGADGVLDNENVEVKVFAVEMVYIPQGAFNLGNASAESNKFRDGAVDTWFPITSENAITCGSSAGNLFAASNFTNSGTI
;
A
#
# COMPACT_ATOMS: atom_id res chain seq x y z
N MET A 1 -19.11 -37.19 -7.26
CA MET A 1 -19.86 -35.92 -7.11
C MET A 1 -20.12 -35.54 -5.65
N LYS A 2 -20.77 -36.39 -4.82
CA LYS A 2 -21.06 -36.06 -3.40
C LYS A 2 -19.82 -35.77 -2.52
N LYS A 3 -18.70 -36.49 -2.74
CA LYS A 3 -17.44 -36.27 -1.98
C LYS A 3 -16.70 -34.97 -2.36
N ILE A 4 -16.86 -34.49 -3.59
CA ILE A 4 -16.27 -33.22 -4.06
C ILE A 4 -17.06 -32.02 -3.52
N PHE A 5 -18.38 -32.13 -3.44
CA PHE A 5 -19.24 -31.11 -2.83
C PHE A 5 -18.96 -30.92 -1.34
N LEU A 6 -18.68 -32.01 -0.61
CA LEU A 6 -18.34 -31.94 0.81
C LEU A 6 -16.99 -31.22 1.05
N VAL A 7 -15.97 -31.50 0.23
CA VAL A 7 -14.64 -30.86 0.34
C VAL A 7 -14.70 -29.36 0.06
N LEU A 8 -15.51 -28.93 -0.92
CA LEU A 8 -15.75 -27.51 -1.21
C LEU A 8 -16.48 -26.78 -0.06
N CYS A 9 -17.46 -27.42 0.58
CA CYS A 9 -18.12 -26.84 1.77
C CYS A 9 -17.19 -26.78 3.00
N SER A 10 -16.31 -27.76 3.19
CA SER A 10 -15.35 -27.75 4.31
C SER A 10 -14.26 -26.68 4.17
N ALA A 11 -13.83 -26.40 2.93
CA ALA A 11 -12.85 -25.34 2.65
C ALA A 11 -13.42 -23.93 2.92
N PHE A 12 -14.71 -23.70 2.71
CA PHE A 12 -15.37 -22.43 3.04
C PHE A 12 -15.56 -22.20 4.54
N LEU A 13 -15.62 -23.26 5.35
CA LEU A 13 -15.83 -23.19 6.80
C LEU A 13 -14.53 -22.92 7.60
N THR A 14 -13.38 -22.90 6.93
CA THR A 14 -12.07 -22.60 7.55
C THR A 14 -11.50 -21.24 7.11
N ALA A 15 -12.28 -20.44 6.38
CA ALA A 15 -12.00 -19.02 6.22
C ALA A 15 -12.22 -18.33 7.58
N GLY A 16 -11.16 -18.25 8.38
CA GLY A 16 -11.18 -17.51 9.63
C GLY A 16 -11.68 -16.08 9.38
N ASN A 17 -12.41 -15.52 10.36
CA ASN A 17 -12.82 -14.12 10.31
C ASN A 17 -11.57 -13.24 10.18
N THR A 18 -11.27 -12.77 8.99
CA THR A 18 -10.27 -11.72 8.81
C THR A 18 -10.92 -10.43 9.24
N PHE A 19 -10.38 -9.79 10.27
CA PHE A 19 -10.77 -8.42 10.65
C PHE A 19 -10.19 -7.44 9.62
N ALA A 20 -10.75 -7.43 8.41
CA ALA A 20 -10.48 -6.43 7.39
C ALA A 20 -11.51 -5.30 7.53
N ASN A 21 -11.15 -4.06 7.19
CA ASN A 21 -12.10 -2.96 7.24
C ASN A 21 -12.91 -2.83 5.93
N ASP A 22 -13.23 -3.94 5.28
CA ASP A 22 -14.12 -4.02 4.11
C ASP A 22 -13.76 -3.04 2.97
N VAL A 23 -12.47 -2.91 2.63
CA VAL A 23 -12.06 -2.10 1.48
C VAL A 23 -12.72 -2.62 0.19
N LEU A 24 -13.45 -1.74 -0.48
CA LEU A 24 -14.23 -2.08 -1.66
C LEU A 24 -14.06 -1.02 -2.75
N VAL A 25 -13.58 -1.46 -3.91
CA VAL A 25 -13.49 -0.66 -5.13
C VAL A 25 -14.65 -1.01 -6.08
N THR A 26 -15.36 0.00 -6.57
CA THR A 26 -16.50 -0.17 -7.49
C THR A 26 -16.49 0.88 -8.60
N ASN A 27 -17.37 0.71 -9.59
CA ASN A 27 -17.61 1.70 -10.65
C ASN A 27 -16.35 2.12 -11.40
N VAL A 28 -15.48 1.15 -11.70
CA VAL A 28 -14.26 1.38 -12.48
C VAL A 28 -14.63 1.72 -13.92
N SER A 29 -14.13 2.85 -14.42
CA SER A 29 -14.33 3.28 -15.81
C SER A 29 -13.14 4.09 -16.33
N LEU A 30 -13.02 4.21 -17.65
CA LEU A 30 -12.04 5.07 -18.31
C LEU A 30 -12.76 6.32 -18.82
N ILE A 31 -12.23 7.50 -18.49
CA ILE A 31 -12.79 8.80 -18.88
C ILE A 31 -11.68 9.75 -19.34
N ASN A 32 -12.06 10.83 -20.03
CA ASN A 32 -11.15 11.95 -20.37
C ASN A 32 -9.89 11.53 -21.13
N GLN A 33 -10.02 10.63 -22.12
CA GLN A 33 -8.90 10.24 -22.98
C GLN A 33 -8.35 11.48 -23.69
N THR A 34 -7.02 11.62 -23.69
CA THR A 34 -6.28 12.66 -24.39
C THR A 34 -5.29 12.02 -25.34
N THR A 35 -5.36 12.42 -26.61
CA THR A 35 -4.55 11.90 -27.74
C THR A 35 -3.73 12.99 -28.43
N ALA A 36 -3.40 14.05 -27.68
CA ALA A 36 -2.59 15.15 -28.20
C ALA A 36 -1.09 14.85 -28.03
N GLY A 37 -0.34 15.05 -29.11
CA GLY A 37 1.12 14.89 -29.14
C GLY A 37 1.56 13.50 -29.65
N PRO A 38 2.82 13.11 -29.37
CA PRO A 38 3.29 11.76 -29.66
C PRO A 38 2.60 10.71 -28.79
N LEU A 39 2.41 9.49 -29.31
CA LEU A 39 1.67 8.42 -28.61
C LEU A 39 2.13 8.21 -27.16
N ASN A 40 3.42 8.26 -26.87
CA ASN A 40 3.94 8.03 -25.51
C ASN A 40 3.54 9.10 -24.48
N THR A 41 2.94 10.23 -24.90
CA THR A 41 2.39 11.26 -24.00
C THR A 41 0.89 11.13 -23.79
N HIS A 42 0.22 10.20 -24.48
CA HIS A 42 -1.22 10.01 -24.39
C HIS A 42 -1.62 9.41 -23.04
N TYR A 43 -2.77 9.84 -22.52
CA TYR A 43 -3.25 9.42 -21.21
C TYR A 43 -4.78 9.41 -21.12
N THR A 44 -5.28 8.70 -20.13
CA THR A 44 -6.70 8.64 -19.78
C THR A 44 -6.83 8.65 -18.25
N SER A 45 -8.02 8.94 -17.74
CA SER A 45 -8.31 8.87 -16.30
C SER A 45 -9.05 7.57 -15.99
N VAL A 46 -8.47 6.76 -15.11
CA VAL A 46 -9.10 5.57 -14.51
C VAL A 46 -9.93 6.05 -13.33
N GLN A 47 -11.23 6.23 -13.53
CA GLN A 47 -12.17 6.64 -12.49
C GLN A 47 -12.67 5.42 -11.72
N PHE A 48 -12.86 5.57 -10.41
CA PHE A 48 -13.40 4.55 -9.53
C PHE A 48 -14.05 5.18 -8.28
N ASN A 49 -14.86 4.37 -7.60
CA ASN A 49 -15.31 4.62 -6.24
C ASN A 49 -14.55 3.71 -5.28
N ILE A 50 -14.28 4.19 -4.07
CA ILE A 50 -13.68 3.38 -3.01
C ILE A 50 -14.31 3.69 -1.66
N ASN A 51 -14.58 2.66 -0.87
CA ASN A 51 -15.05 2.77 0.50
C ASN A 51 -14.35 1.75 1.39
N TRP A 52 -14.25 2.07 2.68
CA TRP A 52 -13.82 1.16 3.73
C TRP A 52 -14.31 1.68 5.09
N LYS A 53 -14.30 0.80 6.08
CA LYS A 53 -14.83 1.06 7.42
C LYS A 53 -13.74 1.53 8.38
N ASN A 54 -14.15 2.09 9.51
CA ASN A 54 -13.28 2.36 10.66
C ASN A 54 -11.99 3.15 10.35
N SER A 55 -11.97 3.93 9.28
CA SER A 55 -10.84 4.80 8.97
C SER A 55 -10.56 5.72 10.16
N TRP A 56 -9.34 6.20 10.31
CA TRP A 56 -8.93 7.24 11.23
C TRP A 56 -7.81 8.13 10.69
N ARG A 57 -7.75 9.36 11.20
CA ARG A 57 -6.57 10.21 11.09
C ARG A 57 -6.41 11.03 12.36
N THR A 58 -5.21 11.03 12.92
CA THR A 58 -4.84 11.87 14.06
C THR A 58 -3.61 12.71 13.70
N SER A 59 -3.46 13.85 14.37
CA SER A 59 -2.27 14.71 14.28
C SER A 59 -1.68 15.00 15.65
N THR A 60 -2.08 14.22 16.65
CA THR A 60 -1.66 14.29 18.05
C THR A 60 -1.23 12.91 18.47
N ASN A 61 -0.29 12.81 19.42
CA ASN A 61 0.29 11.55 19.87
C ASN A 61 0.93 10.78 18.72
N GLU A 62 0.36 9.63 18.33
CA GLU A 62 0.88 8.73 17.29
C GLU A 62 0.96 9.41 15.92
N SER A 63 0.17 10.46 15.68
CA SER A 63 0.17 11.24 14.43
C SER A 63 0.12 10.37 13.17
N ASN A 64 -0.68 9.31 13.25
CA ASN A 64 -0.82 8.28 12.22
C ASN A 64 -2.21 8.31 11.60
N TYR A 65 -2.36 7.59 10.51
CA TYR A 65 -3.64 7.47 9.82
C TYR A 65 -3.66 6.23 8.94
N ASP A 66 -4.85 5.76 8.64
CA ASP A 66 -5.06 4.73 7.65
C ASP A 66 -5.34 5.30 6.26
N GLY A 67 -5.26 4.43 5.27
CA GLY A 67 -5.58 4.73 3.89
C GLY A 67 -5.51 3.47 3.05
N CYS A 68 -5.63 3.62 1.74
CA CYS A 68 -5.49 2.52 0.79
C CYS A 68 -4.37 2.82 -0.20
N TRP A 69 -3.49 1.85 -0.42
CA TRP A 69 -2.63 1.79 -1.59
C TRP A 69 -3.42 1.27 -2.79
N ILE A 70 -3.56 2.11 -3.80
CA ILE A 70 -4.32 1.87 -5.03
C ILE A 70 -3.35 1.62 -6.17
N PHE A 71 -3.57 0.57 -6.95
CA PHE A 71 -2.84 0.34 -8.19
C PHE A 71 -3.76 -0.21 -9.28
N VAL A 72 -3.36 0.03 -10.53
CA VAL A 72 -4.17 -0.29 -11.70
C VAL A 72 -3.48 -1.37 -12.53
N LYS A 73 -4.22 -2.42 -12.85
CA LYS A 73 -3.82 -3.44 -13.82
C LYS A 73 -4.67 -3.31 -15.06
N TYR A 74 -4.07 -3.52 -16.22
CA TYR A 74 -4.77 -3.54 -17.48
C TYR A 74 -4.40 -4.76 -18.31
N ARG A 75 -5.27 -5.10 -19.25
CA ARG A 75 -5.03 -6.17 -20.23
C ARG A 75 -5.60 -5.72 -21.57
N LYS A 76 -4.80 -5.84 -22.63
CA LYS A 76 -5.31 -5.66 -24.00
C LYS A 76 -6.23 -6.83 -24.32
N GLN A 77 -7.42 -6.59 -24.87
CA GLN A 77 -8.40 -7.67 -25.14
C GLN A 77 -7.85 -8.75 -26.09
N SER A 78 -6.89 -8.38 -26.94
CA SER A 78 -6.14 -9.28 -27.82
C SER A 78 -5.18 -10.24 -27.09
N THR A 79 -5.01 -10.10 -25.77
CA THR A 79 -4.01 -10.83 -24.97
C THR A 79 -4.61 -11.38 -23.67
N SER A 80 -3.90 -12.32 -23.04
CA SER A 80 -4.24 -12.85 -21.72
C SER A 80 -3.42 -12.24 -20.57
N VAL A 81 -2.40 -11.42 -20.88
CA VAL A 81 -1.42 -10.92 -19.91
C VAL A 81 -1.91 -9.66 -19.22
N TRP A 82 -1.94 -9.67 -17.88
CA TRP A 82 -2.20 -8.49 -17.07
C TRP A 82 -0.92 -7.70 -16.83
N LEU A 83 -0.93 -6.44 -17.21
CA LEU A 83 0.18 -5.50 -17.08
C LEU A 83 -0.13 -4.45 -16.01
N HIS A 84 0.92 -3.80 -15.50
CA HIS A 84 0.80 -2.75 -14.50
C HIS A 84 0.77 -1.38 -15.18
N ALA A 85 -0.26 -0.58 -14.92
CA ALA A 85 -0.42 0.74 -15.51
C ALA A 85 0.61 1.75 -14.96
N THR A 86 1.22 2.55 -15.82
CA THR A 86 2.11 3.65 -15.41
C THR A 86 1.29 4.91 -15.13
N LEU A 87 1.13 5.23 -13.85
CA LEU A 87 0.37 6.39 -13.39
C LEU A 87 1.23 7.66 -13.43
N ASN A 88 0.59 8.78 -13.76
CA ASN A 88 1.24 10.08 -13.68
C ASN A 88 1.36 10.52 -12.21
N THR A 89 2.40 11.28 -11.86
CA THR A 89 2.54 11.85 -10.51
C THR A 89 1.59 13.04 -10.25
N THR A 90 0.91 13.53 -11.28
CA THR A 90 -0.03 14.66 -11.23
C THR A 90 -1.29 14.41 -12.06
N GLY A 91 -2.28 15.31 -11.95
CA GLY A 91 -3.52 15.24 -12.73
C GLY A 91 -4.54 14.24 -12.21
N GLN A 92 -4.46 13.91 -10.92
CA GLN A 92 -5.43 13.07 -10.23
C GLN A 92 -6.67 13.85 -9.82
N THR A 93 -7.78 13.14 -9.65
CA THR A 93 -8.99 13.70 -9.03
C THR A 93 -9.15 13.09 -7.64
N ALA A 94 -8.90 13.89 -6.62
CA ALA A 94 -9.16 13.52 -5.23
C ALA A 94 -10.60 13.90 -4.86
N PRO A 95 -11.44 12.93 -4.40
CA PRO A 95 -12.77 13.24 -3.88
C PRO A 95 -12.71 14.14 -2.65
N ALA A 96 -13.79 14.88 -2.38
CA ALA A 96 -13.88 15.73 -1.20
C ALA A 96 -13.64 14.93 0.10
N GLY A 97 -12.89 15.53 1.03
CA GLY A 97 -12.51 14.87 2.29
C GLY A 97 -11.42 13.81 2.16
N SER A 98 -10.78 13.68 0.99
CA SER A 98 -9.65 12.77 0.77
C SER A 98 -8.41 13.49 0.24
N ILE A 99 -7.26 12.86 0.39
CA ILE A 99 -6.05 13.11 -0.38
C ILE A 99 -5.84 11.88 -1.26
N LEU A 100 -5.52 12.08 -2.54
CA LEU A 100 -5.10 11.05 -3.48
C LEU A 100 -3.68 11.39 -3.97
N GLN A 101 -2.69 10.64 -3.49
CA GLN A 101 -1.28 10.91 -3.66
C GLN A 101 -0.60 9.79 -4.46
N PRO A 102 -0.31 10.01 -5.76
CA PRO A 102 0.51 9.09 -6.55
C PRO A 102 1.89 8.87 -5.94
N SER A 103 2.41 7.66 -6.08
CA SER A 103 3.80 7.36 -5.79
C SER A 103 4.72 7.94 -6.87
N ALA A 104 5.95 8.26 -6.46
CA ALA A 104 6.96 8.81 -7.36
C ALA A 104 7.37 7.83 -8.48
N ASP A 105 7.24 6.52 -8.25
CA ASP A 105 7.54 5.48 -9.24
C ASP A 105 6.38 5.23 -10.24
N GLY A 106 5.24 5.90 -10.07
CA GLY A 106 4.06 5.77 -10.92
C GLY A 106 3.39 4.40 -10.86
N LYS A 107 3.63 3.58 -9.83
CA LYS A 107 3.05 2.23 -9.68
C LYS A 107 1.84 2.17 -8.74
N GLY A 108 1.42 3.31 -8.20
CA GLY A 108 0.20 3.38 -7.44
C GLY A 108 -0.05 4.77 -6.88
N ALA A 109 -0.99 4.83 -5.95
CA ALA A 109 -1.32 6.03 -5.21
C ALA A 109 -1.87 5.66 -3.84
N PHE A 110 -1.59 6.47 -2.83
CA PHE A 110 -2.29 6.41 -1.55
C PHE A 110 -3.56 7.26 -1.60
N ILE A 111 -4.68 6.73 -1.11
CA ILE A 111 -5.88 7.51 -0.80
C ILE A 111 -6.20 7.43 0.69
N TYR A 112 -6.41 8.58 1.33
CA TYR A 112 -6.65 8.67 2.77
C TYR A 112 -7.41 9.95 3.13
N ARG A 113 -7.87 10.08 4.37
CA ARG A 113 -8.59 11.28 4.83
C ARG A 113 -7.74 12.54 4.72
N SER A 114 -8.33 13.64 4.27
CA SER A 114 -7.63 14.93 4.23
C SER A 114 -7.50 15.64 5.58
N ALA A 115 -8.31 15.25 6.58
CA ALA A 115 -8.34 15.86 7.91
C ALA A 115 -8.49 14.81 9.02
N ASN A 116 -8.22 15.20 10.27
CA ASN A 116 -8.42 14.34 11.43
C ASN A 116 -9.89 13.91 11.55
N GLY A 117 -10.12 12.66 11.93
CA GLY A 117 -11.47 12.11 12.07
C GLY A 117 -11.45 10.60 12.20
N ILE A 118 -12.58 10.03 12.59
CA ILE A 118 -12.80 8.58 12.74
C ILE A 118 -14.16 8.24 12.11
N GLY A 119 -14.28 7.05 11.52
CA GLY A 119 -15.53 6.51 11.02
C GLY A 119 -15.36 5.79 9.69
N ASP A 120 -16.45 5.55 8.98
CA ASP A 120 -16.38 4.99 7.63
C ASP A 120 -16.06 6.09 6.61
N VAL A 121 -15.55 5.70 5.44
CA VAL A 121 -15.36 6.60 4.30
C VAL A 121 -15.99 6.02 3.05
N ASN A 122 -16.53 6.90 2.22
CA ASN A 122 -17.04 6.57 0.90
C ASN A 122 -16.66 7.68 -0.07
N TYR A 123 -15.64 7.42 -0.88
CA TYR A 123 -15.10 8.35 -1.85
C TYR A 123 -15.58 7.96 -3.25
N THR A 124 -16.31 8.87 -3.88
CA THR A 124 -16.84 8.68 -5.23
C THR A 124 -16.06 9.49 -6.25
N ASN A 125 -15.97 8.98 -7.47
CA ASN A 125 -15.34 9.65 -8.61
C ASN A 125 -13.85 10.00 -8.39
N ALA A 126 -13.13 9.20 -7.60
CA ALA A 126 -11.67 9.27 -7.56
C ALA A 126 -11.14 8.92 -8.96
N ALA A 127 -10.08 9.58 -9.42
CA ALA A 127 -9.53 9.27 -10.73
C ALA A 127 -8.00 9.27 -10.74
N LEU A 128 -7.45 8.20 -11.32
CA LEU A 128 -6.02 8.04 -11.55
C LEU A 128 -5.65 8.29 -13.02
N ARG A 129 -4.78 9.25 -13.31
CA ARG A 129 -4.24 9.51 -14.64
C ARG A 129 -3.26 8.40 -15.03
N TRP A 130 -3.68 7.57 -15.96
CA TRP A 130 -2.87 6.51 -16.56
C TRP A 130 -2.28 6.99 -17.89
N ASN A 131 -0.95 7.00 -17.98
CA ASN A 131 -0.21 7.32 -19.20
C ASN A 131 -0.17 6.09 -20.15
N TYR A 132 -1.32 5.64 -20.63
CA TYR A 132 -1.46 4.39 -21.39
C TYR A 132 -0.56 4.31 -22.63
N GLY A 133 -0.28 5.46 -23.26
CA GLY A 133 0.58 5.50 -24.43
C GLY A 133 2.04 5.18 -24.11
N ALA A 134 2.52 5.57 -22.92
CA ALA A 134 3.84 5.18 -22.43
C ALA A 134 3.95 3.66 -22.14
N ASP A 135 2.81 3.03 -21.87
CA ASP A 135 2.68 1.59 -21.70
C ASP A 135 2.42 0.84 -23.03
N GLY A 136 2.53 1.53 -24.17
CA GLY A 136 2.41 0.95 -25.51
C GLY A 136 0.98 0.52 -25.86
N VAL A 137 -0.03 1.12 -25.25
CA VAL A 137 -1.45 0.95 -25.64
C VAL A 137 -1.79 1.99 -26.70
N LEU A 138 -2.40 1.57 -27.80
CA LEU A 138 -2.83 2.47 -28.89
C LEU A 138 -4.18 3.12 -28.55
N ASP A 139 -4.46 4.29 -29.12
CA ASP A 139 -5.67 5.08 -28.84
C ASP A 139 -6.98 4.32 -29.14
N ASN A 140 -6.94 3.42 -30.13
CA ASN A 140 -8.06 2.58 -30.58
C ASN A 140 -8.00 1.13 -30.06
N GLU A 141 -7.10 0.82 -29.12
CA GLU A 141 -7.00 -0.51 -28.53
C GLU A 141 -8.05 -0.70 -27.45
N ASN A 142 -8.80 -1.80 -27.53
CA ASN A 142 -9.73 -2.19 -26.47
C ASN A 142 -8.97 -2.83 -25.29
N VAL A 143 -9.17 -2.29 -24.09
CA VAL A 143 -8.54 -2.78 -22.87
C VAL A 143 -9.57 -3.11 -21.80
N GLU A 144 -9.23 -4.08 -20.96
CA GLU A 144 -9.86 -4.30 -19.66
C GLU A 144 -8.99 -3.68 -18.57
N VAL A 145 -9.63 -3.09 -17.56
CA VAL A 145 -8.94 -2.44 -16.45
C VAL A 145 -9.50 -2.96 -15.12
N LYS A 146 -8.59 -3.21 -14.18
CA LYS A 146 -8.91 -3.55 -12.79
C LYS A 146 -8.15 -2.60 -11.87
N VAL A 147 -8.88 -2.06 -10.90
CA VAL A 147 -8.31 -1.25 -9.83
C VAL A 147 -8.28 -2.11 -8.58
N PHE A 148 -7.12 -2.18 -7.95
CA PHE A 148 -6.90 -2.90 -6.70
C PHE A 148 -6.61 -1.91 -5.59
N ALA A 149 -7.05 -2.24 -4.39
CA ALA A 149 -6.78 -1.48 -3.18
C ALA A 149 -6.26 -2.42 -2.10
N VAL A 150 -5.26 -1.96 -1.37
CA VAL A 150 -4.73 -2.61 -0.17
C VAL A 150 -4.79 -1.60 0.95
N GLU A 151 -5.44 -1.94 2.06
CA GLU A 151 -5.50 -1.08 3.23
C GLU A 151 -4.12 -1.00 3.90
N MET A 152 -3.70 0.21 4.27
CA MET A 152 -2.37 0.53 4.78
C MET A 152 -2.49 1.55 5.91
N VAL A 153 -1.51 1.55 6.81
CA VAL A 153 -1.38 2.57 7.85
C VAL A 153 -0.10 3.36 7.62
N TYR A 154 -0.21 4.67 7.57
CA TYR A 154 0.95 5.56 7.64
C TYR A 154 1.43 5.63 9.08
N ILE A 155 2.65 5.18 9.33
CA ILE A 155 3.35 5.36 10.60
C ILE A 155 4.40 6.45 10.40
N PRO A 156 4.35 7.57 11.16
CA PRO A 156 5.35 8.61 11.03
C PRO A 156 6.73 8.10 11.42
N GLN A 157 7.75 8.61 10.74
CA GLN A 157 9.14 8.39 11.13
C GLN A 157 9.38 8.97 12.53
N GLY A 158 10.11 8.23 13.36
CA GLY A 158 10.44 8.64 14.71
C GLY A 158 11.48 7.73 15.32
N ALA A 159 12.25 8.27 16.26
CA ALA A 159 13.16 7.47 17.04
C ALA A 159 12.39 6.56 18.02
N PHE A 160 12.87 5.33 18.22
CA PHE A 160 12.29 4.38 19.16
C PHE A 160 13.39 3.47 19.72
N ASN A 161 13.09 2.73 20.77
CA ASN A 161 14.02 1.79 21.38
C ASN A 161 13.58 0.35 21.10
N LEU A 162 14.51 -0.49 20.67
CA LEU A 162 14.32 -1.94 20.54
C LEU A 162 14.74 -2.64 21.84
N GLY A 163 13.88 -3.54 22.32
CA GLY A 163 14.11 -4.30 23.54
C GLY A 163 13.98 -3.48 24.83
N ASN A 164 14.65 -3.92 25.89
CA ASN A 164 14.59 -3.31 27.22
C ASN A 164 15.84 -3.62 28.06
N ALA A 165 15.87 -3.09 29.29
CA ALA A 165 16.96 -3.28 30.25
C ALA A 165 16.76 -4.47 31.23
N SER A 166 15.78 -5.34 31.00
CA SER A 166 15.53 -6.53 31.83
C SER A 166 16.40 -7.72 31.41
N ALA A 167 16.58 -8.71 32.27
CA ALA A 167 17.41 -9.89 31.98
C ALA A 167 16.71 -10.95 31.09
N GLU A 168 15.70 -10.58 30.30
CA GLU A 168 15.02 -11.54 29.42
C GLU A 168 15.93 -12.06 28.30
N SER A 169 15.74 -13.33 27.95
CA SER A 169 16.50 -13.97 26.86
C SER A 169 15.95 -13.56 25.49
N ASN A 170 16.82 -13.54 24.47
CA ASN A 170 16.48 -13.26 23.07
C ASN A 170 15.89 -11.85 22.78
N LYS A 171 16.13 -10.87 23.65
CA LYS A 171 15.80 -9.46 23.36
C LYS A 171 16.80 -8.84 22.39
N PHE A 172 16.31 -7.85 21.64
CA PHE A 172 17.18 -6.86 21.02
C PHE A 172 17.83 -5.98 22.10
N ARG A 173 19.10 -5.67 21.91
CA ARG A 173 19.90 -4.88 22.84
C ARG A 173 21.12 -4.28 22.15
N ASP A 174 21.79 -3.38 22.86
CA ASP A 174 23.15 -2.98 22.51
C ASP A 174 24.11 -4.17 22.58
N GLY A 175 25.09 -4.21 21.67
CA GLY A 175 26.08 -5.27 21.61
C GLY A 175 26.94 -5.39 22.86
N ALA A 176 27.37 -4.27 23.45
CA ALA A 176 28.28 -4.24 24.59
C ALA A 176 27.57 -4.28 25.95
N VAL A 177 26.36 -3.74 26.04
CA VAL A 177 25.62 -3.63 27.32
C VAL A 177 24.22 -4.20 27.25
N ASP A 178 23.72 -4.73 28.38
CA ASP A 178 22.42 -5.38 28.45
C ASP A 178 21.24 -4.40 28.58
N THR A 179 21.15 -3.46 27.65
CA THR A 179 20.13 -2.40 27.61
C THR A 179 19.46 -2.31 26.24
N TRP A 180 18.41 -1.50 26.14
CA TRP A 180 17.72 -1.25 24.87
C TRP A 180 18.66 -0.71 23.78
N PHE A 181 18.33 -0.97 22.53
CA PHE A 181 19.04 -0.42 21.38
C PHE A 181 18.26 0.77 20.77
N PRO A 182 18.83 2.00 20.75
CA PRO A 182 18.15 3.16 20.20
C PRO A 182 18.19 3.17 18.67
N ILE A 183 17.02 3.22 18.04
CA ILE A 183 16.84 3.53 16.63
C ILE A 183 16.61 5.03 16.49
N THR A 184 17.54 5.72 15.82
CA THR A 184 17.53 7.18 15.68
C THR A 184 17.32 7.65 14.24
N SER A 185 17.42 6.75 13.28
CA SER A 185 17.22 7.03 11.85
C SER A 185 16.89 5.75 11.08
N GLU A 186 16.55 5.91 9.81
CA GLU A 186 16.32 4.85 8.83
C GLU A 186 17.59 4.38 8.10
N ASN A 187 18.76 4.88 8.51
CA ASN A 187 20.03 4.39 8.00
C ASN A 187 20.26 2.93 8.39
N ALA A 188 21.10 2.24 7.61
CA ALA A 188 21.45 0.86 7.86
C ALA A 188 21.98 0.66 9.29
N ILE A 189 21.46 -0.35 9.99
CA ILE A 189 21.78 -0.65 11.38
C ILE A 189 22.88 -1.72 11.38
N THR A 190 24.01 -1.42 12.01
CA THR A 190 25.10 -2.40 12.14
C THR A 190 24.77 -3.42 13.22
N CYS A 191 24.95 -4.72 12.91
CA CYS A 191 24.70 -5.82 13.83
C CYS A 191 26.02 -6.38 14.39
N GLY A 192 26.08 -6.63 15.70
CA GLY A 192 27.27 -7.22 16.34
C GLY A 192 27.36 -6.97 17.85
N SER A 193 28.41 -7.51 18.48
CA SER A 193 28.61 -7.46 19.94
C SER A 193 29.38 -6.22 20.44
N SER A 194 29.64 -5.24 19.57
CA SER A 194 30.29 -3.98 19.96
C SER A 194 29.26 -2.95 20.42
N ALA A 195 29.70 -1.96 21.20
CA ALA A 195 28.83 -0.86 21.63
C ALA A 195 28.31 -0.09 20.41
N GLY A 196 27.02 0.24 20.41
CA GLY A 196 26.35 0.92 19.30
C GLY A 196 25.92 0.02 18.15
N ASN A 197 26.15 -1.30 18.25
CA ASN A 197 25.62 -2.28 17.29
C ASN A 197 24.38 -2.99 17.85
N LEU A 198 23.44 -3.32 16.98
CA LEU A 198 22.27 -4.12 17.33
C LEU A 198 22.69 -5.56 17.58
N PHE A 199 22.25 -6.11 18.70
CA PHE A 199 22.52 -7.48 19.10
C PHE A 199 21.25 -8.17 19.60
N ALA A 200 21.15 -9.46 19.35
CA ALA A 200 20.24 -10.34 20.07
C ALA A 200 20.91 -11.69 20.34
N ALA A 201 20.66 -12.25 21.51
CA ALA A 201 21.13 -13.59 21.86
C ALA A 201 20.32 -14.64 21.09
N SER A 202 21.00 -15.58 20.42
CA SER A 202 20.41 -16.68 19.63
C SER A 202 19.58 -16.24 18.42
N ASN A 203 19.49 -17.08 17.39
CA ASN A 203 18.66 -16.91 16.17
C ASN A 203 18.72 -15.55 15.44
N PHE A 204 19.71 -14.71 15.76
CA PHE A 204 19.95 -13.44 15.11
C PHE A 204 21.38 -13.44 14.55
N THR A 205 21.51 -13.04 13.29
CA THR A 205 22.80 -12.90 12.63
C THR A 205 23.47 -11.63 13.14
N ASN A 206 24.32 -11.78 14.17
CA ASN A 206 25.06 -10.69 14.81
C ASN A 206 26.27 -10.22 13.98
N SER A 207 26.05 -9.95 12.69
CA SER A 207 27.07 -9.47 11.77
C SER A 207 26.42 -8.77 10.58
N GLY A 208 27.10 -7.78 10.01
CA GLY A 208 26.64 -7.07 8.81
C GLY A 208 25.73 -5.88 9.17
N THR A 209 24.91 -5.48 8.21
CA THR A 209 23.98 -4.36 8.34
C THR A 209 22.58 -4.76 7.88
N ILE A 210 21.55 -4.29 8.57
CA ILE A 210 20.13 -4.40 8.16
C ILE A 210 19.59 -3.05 7.71
#